data_AF-A0A955AHV2-F1
#
_entry.id   AF-A0A955AHV2-F1
#
_cell.length_a   1.000
_cell.length_b   1.000
_cell.length_c   1.000
_cell.angle_alpha   90.00
_cell.angle_beta   90.00
_cell.angle_gamma   90.00
#
_symmetry.space_group_name_H-M   'P 1'
#
loop_
_entity.id
_entity.type
_entity.pdbx_description
1 polymer ?
#
loop_
_entity_poly.entity_id
_entity_poly.type
_entity_poly.pdbx_seq_one_letter_code
_entity_poly.pdbx_strand_id
1 'polypeptide(L)'
;MGTVERTHPPTPRRLAEARKQGRFARSEDLAIAASLLLLTTATALMGSRLTTEFAKLIRDSLAADAWRGREIDSLTQQVQSWMGTCLHLLVPVLGITFAVSIAVRVLQSGFTWNFHHIQPDIVRLDPVQGMMRMASGKKLLEAIMNILKVSLVAVGVAWSL
;
A
#
# COMPACT_ATOMS: atom_id res chain seq x y z
N MET A 1 15.53 -4.84 -33.53
CA MET A 1 15.54 -3.50 -34.15
C MET A 1 15.86 -2.49 -33.07
N GLY A 2 16.95 -1.74 -33.26
CA GLY A 2 17.69 -1.05 -32.20
C GLY A 2 16.94 0.07 -31.48
N THR A 3 17.20 0.17 -30.18
CA THR A 3 16.84 1.32 -29.35
C THR A 3 17.72 2.50 -29.75
N VAL A 4 17.27 3.30 -30.73
CA VAL A 4 17.83 4.63 -30.97
C VAL A 4 17.43 5.48 -29.77
N GLU A 5 18.35 5.54 -28.80
CA GLU A 5 18.30 6.45 -27.68
C GLU A 5 18.33 7.87 -28.26
N ARG A 6 17.19 8.57 -28.21
CA ARG A 6 17.06 9.91 -28.77
C ARG A 6 17.98 10.84 -28.00
N THR A 7 19.07 11.24 -28.61
CA THR A 7 20.16 12.10 -28.09
C THR A 7 19.73 13.54 -27.78
N HIS A 8 18.50 13.93 -28.11
CA HIS A 8 17.99 15.26 -27.83
C HIS A 8 16.97 15.26 -26.69
N PRO A 9 17.09 16.20 -25.72
CA PRO A 9 16.10 16.36 -24.68
C PRO A 9 14.72 16.63 -25.31
N PRO A 10 13.64 16.05 -24.76
CA PRO A 10 12.29 16.23 -25.29
C PRO A 10 11.93 17.73 -25.32
N THR A 11 11.38 18.18 -26.45
CA THR A 11 10.95 19.57 -26.60
C THR A 11 9.92 19.95 -25.53
N PRO A 12 9.85 21.22 -25.09
CA PRO A 12 8.94 21.66 -24.03
C PRO A 12 7.46 21.35 -24.33
N ARG A 13 7.06 21.34 -25.61
CA ARG A 13 5.74 20.88 -26.04
C ARG A 13 5.49 19.40 -25.71
N ARG A 14 6.45 18.51 -25.99
CA ARG A 14 6.33 17.06 -25.67
C ARG A 14 6.31 16.80 -24.16
N LEU A 15 7.06 17.56 -23.36
CA LEU A 15 7.00 17.47 -21.89
C LEU A 15 5.65 17.95 -21.35
N ALA A 16 5.11 19.05 -21.88
CA ALA A 16 3.79 19.54 -21.50
C ALA A 16 2.68 18.54 -21.87
N GLU A 17 2.78 17.90 -23.04
CA GLU A 17 1.83 16.89 -23.51
C GLU A 17 1.92 15.59 -22.69
N ALA A 18 3.13 15.15 -22.32
CA ALA A 18 3.33 14.02 -21.41
C ALA A 18 2.72 14.28 -20.01
N ARG A 19 2.87 15.51 -19.48
CA ARG A 19 2.21 15.93 -18.23
C ARG A 19 0.69 15.96 -18.36
N LYS A 20 0.14 16.46 -19.49
CA LYS A 20 -1.31 16.39 -19.79
C LYS A 20 -1.81 14.94 -19.90
N GLN A 21 -0.97 14.02 -20.35
CA GLN A 21 -1.21 12.58 -20.39
C GLN A 21 -0.91 11.86 -19.05
N GLY A 22 -0.69 12.61 -17.96
CA GLY A 22 -0.52 12.03 -16.61
C GLY A 22 0.83 11.36 -16.38
N ARG A 23 1.77 11.45 -17.34
CA ARG A 23 3.11 10.87 -17.24
C ARG A 23 4.04 11.85 -16.54
N PHE A 24 4.00 11.84 -15.21
CA PHE A 24 4.93 12.59 -14.37
C PHE A 24 6.14 11.70 -14.02
N ALA A 25 7.34 12.29 -13.95
CA ALA A 25 8.50 11.61 -13.43
C ALA A 25 8.26 11.33 -11.95
N ARG A 26 8.13 10.05 -11.58
CA ARG A 26 7.79 9.61 -10.24
C ARG A 26 8.90 8.71 -9.72
N SER A 27 9.42 9.01 -8.53
CA SER A 27 10.30 8.08 -7.83
C SER A 27 9.43 7.07 -7.08
N GLU A 28 9.40 5.84 -7.58
CA GLU A 28 8.71 4.72 -6.95
C GLU A 28 9.31 4.42 -5.57
N ASP A 29 10.64 4.46 -5.46
CA ASP A 29 11.37 4.27 -4.21
C ASP A 29 10.99 5.30 -3.13
N LEU A 30 10.84 6.58 -3.51
CA LEU A 30 10.40 7.62 -2.57
C LEU A 30 8.97 7.38 -2.08
N ALA A 31 8.11 6.81 -2.93
CA ALA A 31 6.71 6.54 -2.58
C ALA A 31 6.66 5.44 -1.51
N ILE A 32 7.42 4.38 -1.77
CA ILE A 32 7.56 3.24 -0.88
C ILE A 32 8.15 3.70 0.45
N ALA A 33 9.26 4.43 0.45
CA ALA A 33 9.90 4.93 1.67
C ALA A 33 8.98 5.85 2.49
N ALA A 34 8.34 6.83 1.86
CA ALA A 34 7.42 7.75 2.55
C ALA A 34 6.20 7.01 3.10
N SER A 35 5.63 6.08 2.34
CA SER A 35 4.51 5.26 2.81
C SER A 35 4.89 4.41 4.01
N LEU A 36 6.06 3.74 3.96
CA LEU A 36 6.56 2.90 5.04
C LEU A 36 6.77 3.72 6.32
N LEU A 37 7.42 4.89 6.22
CA LEU A 37 7.64 5.77 7.37
C LEU A 37 6.33 6.25 8.00
N LEU A 38 5.38 6.72 7.19
CA LEU A 38 4.10 7.24 7.68
C LEU A 38 3.24 6.14 8.29
N LEU A 39 3.15 4.98 7.65
CA LEU A 39 2.41 3.82 8.18
C LEU A 39 3.02 3.30 9.48
N THR A 40 4.35 3.18 9.53
CA THR A 40 5.05 2.70 10.73
C THR A 40 4.85 3.66 11.90
N THR A 41 5.01 4.96 11.66
CA THR A 41 4.82 6.00 12.69
C THR A 41 3.37 6.03 13.18
N ALA A 42 2.40 6.03 12.28
CA ALA A 42 0.99 6.05 12.64
C ALA A 42 0.57 4.79 13.41
N THR A 43 1.07 3.61 12.99
CA THR A 43 0.83 2.35 13.69
C THR A 43 1.49 2.35 15.07
N ALA A 44 2.72 2.86 15.21
CA ALA A 44 3.42 2.97 16.49
C ALA A 44 2.66 3.86 17.48
N LEU A 45 2.14 5.01 17.04
CA LEU A 45 1.35 5.93 17.87
C LEU A 45 0.02 5.31 18.34
N MET A 46 -0.58 4.44 17.53
CA MET A 46 -1.81 3.73 17.88
C MET A 46 -1.60 2.38 18.55
N GLY A 47 -0.38 1.84 18.51
CA GLY A 47 -0.07 0.48 18.92
C GLY A 47 -0.53 0.21 20.35
N SER A 48 -0.28 1.13 21.28
CA SER A 48 -0.70 0.98 22.69
C SER A 48 -2.23 0.91 22.84
N ARG A 49 -2.97 1.69 22.06
CA ARG A 49 -4.44 1.69 22.10
C ARG A 49 -4.99 0.39 21.52
N LEU A 50 -4.50 -0.01 20.35
CA LEU A 50 -4.89 -1.26 19.70
C LEU A 50 -4.61 -2.46 20.59
N THR A 51 -3.42 -2.57 21.17
CA THR A 51 -3.07 -3.71 22.04
C THR A 51 -3.92 -3.75 23.30
N THR A 52 -4.23 -2.59 23.90
CA THR A 52 -5.10 -2.51 25.09
C THR A 52 -6.52 -2.98 24.77
N GLU A 53 -7.10 -2.50 23.68
CA GLU A 53 -8.47 -2.88 23.28
C GLU A 53 -8.56 -4.35 22.83
N PHE A 54 -7.55 -4.86 22.13
CA PHE A 54 -7.46 -6.30 21.82
C PHE A 54 -7.35 -7.14 23.09
N ALA A 55 -6.54 -6.73 24.07
CA ALA A 55 -6.39 -7.45 25.32
C ALA A 55 -7.70 -7.47 26.13
N LYS A 56 -8.46 -6.36 26.13
CA LYS A 56 -9.80 -6.32 26.73
C LYS A 56 -10.75 -7.30 26.05
N LEU A 57 -10.83 -7.27 24.72
CA LEU A 57 -11.66 -8.19 23.93
C LEU A 57 -11.38 -9.66 24.27
N ILE A 58 -10.11 -10.03 24.35
CA ILE A 58 -9.71 -11.41 24.70
C ILE A 58 -10.13 -11.74 26.14
N ARG A 59 -9.89 -10.84 27.10
CA ARG A 59 -10.28 -11.05 28.50
C ARG A 59 -11.79 -11.22 28.65
N ASP A 60 -12.56 -10.36 28.00
CA ASP A 60 -14.02 -10.38 28.06
C ASP A 60 -14.60 -11.63 27.37
N SER A 61 -13.93 -12.12 26.33
CA SER A 61 -14.32 -13.34 25.62
C SER A 61 -13.96 -14.63 26.37
N LEU A 62 -12.88 -14.61 27.17
CA LEU A 62 -12.43 -15.75 27.97
C LEU A 62 -12.98 -15.77 29.40
N ALA A 63 -13.64 -14.70 29.86
CA ALA A 63 -14.26 -14.66 31.17
C ALA A 63 -15.28 -15.80 31.32
N ALA A 64 -15.20 -16.55 32.43
CA ALA A 64 -15.99 -17.77 32.65
C ALA A 64 -17.52 -17.55 32.63
N ASP A 65 -17.96 -16.33 32.91
CA ASP A 65 -19.37 -15.93 32.87
C ASP A 65 -19.83 -15.51 31.46
N ALA A 66 -18.90 -15.35 30.51
CA ALA A 66 -19.24 -14.96 29.14
C ALA A 66 -20.06 -16.03 28.40
N TRP A 67 -20.09 -17.28 28.89
CA TRP A 67 -20.68 -18.43 28.18
C TRP A 67 -21.69 -19.24 28.99
N ARG A 68 -21.89 -18.97 30.28
CA ARG A 68 -22.79 -19.77 31.13
C ARG A 68 -24.25 -19.30 31.01
N GLY A 69 -25.14 -20.22 30.63
CA GLY A 69 -26.60 -20.06 30.75
C GLY A 69 -27.31 -19.27 29.64
N ARG A 70 -26.70 -19.11 28.46
CA ARG A 70 -27.19 -18.22 27.40
C ARG A 70 -28.14 -18.90 26.41
N GLU A 71 -29.35 -18.33 26.22
CA GLU A 71 -30.29 -18.66 25.13
C GLU A 71 -29.78 -18.14 23.76
N ILE A 72 -30.31 -18.68 22.66
CA ILE A 72 -29.86 -18.36 21.28
C ILE A 72 -29.86 -16.84 20.98
N ASP A 73 -30.83 -16.09 21.51
CA ASP A 73 -30.92 -14.64 21.33
C ASP A 73 -29.77 -13.86 22.00
N SER A 74 -29.23 -14.41 23.09
CA SER A 74 -28.09 -13.81 23.78
C SER A 74 -26.76 -14.10 23.08
N LEU A 75 -26.68 -15.16 22.27
CA LEU A 75 -25.53 -15.44 21.41
C LEU A 75 -25.49 -14.48 20.21
N THR A 76 -26.64 -14.15 19.62
CA THR A 76 -26.70 -13.23 18.47
C THR A 76 -26.31 -11.81 18.87
N GLN A 77 -26.77 -11.31 20.03
CA GLN A 77 -26.31 -10.01 20.55
C GLN A 77 -24.81 -9.98 20.83
N GLN A 78 -24.24 -11.07 21.33
CA GLN A 78 -22.81 -11.15 21.62
C GLN A 78 -21.96 -11.15 20.35
N VAL A 79 -22.39 -11.88 19.32
CA VAL A 79 -21.73 -11.84 18.00
C VAL A 79 -21.80 -10.45 17.39
N GLN A 80 -22.94 -9.76 17.49
CA GLN A 80 -23.06 -8.37 17.02
C GLN A 80 -22.14 -7.43 17.78
N SER A 81 -22.03 -7.57 19.11
CA SER A 81 -21.10 -6.80 19.92
C SER A 81 -19.65 -7.02 19.48
N TRP A 82 -19.25 -8.27 19.24
CA TRP A 82 -17.90 -8.59 18.78
C TRP A 82 -17.61 -8.05 17.39
N MET A 83 -18.55 -8.18 16.46
CA MET A 83 -18.44 -7.55 15.14
C MET A 83 -18.26 -6.04 15.27
N GLY A 84 -19.03 -5.39 16.14
CA GLY A 84 -18.91 -3.95 16.44
C GLY A 84 -17.51 -3.58 16.94
N THR A 85 -16.98 -4.33 17.92
CA THR A 85 -15.64 -4.05 18.47
C THR A 85 -14.53 -4.33 17.44
N CYS A 86 -14.63 -5.42 16.67
CA CYS A 86 -13.70 -5.70 15.57
C CYS A 86 -13.70 -4.58 14.53
N LEU A 87 -14.88 -4.08 14.16
CA LEU A 87 -15.00 -2.96 13.21
C LEU A 87 -14.39 -1.68 13.80
N HIS A 88 -14.64 -1.40 15.07
CA HIS A 88 -14.06 -0.25 15.77
C HIS A 88 -12.52 -0.28 15.80
N LEU A 89 -11.93 -1.47 15.87
CA LEU A 89 -10.48 -1.67 15.80
C LEU A 89 -9.91 -1.56 14.37
N LEU A 90 -10.62 -2.10 13.38
CA LEU A 90 -10.18 -2.13 11.98
C LEU A 90 -10.29 -0.76 11.30
N VAL A 91 -11.38 -0.04 11.55
CA VAL A 91 -11.67 1.26 10.90
C VAL A 91 -10.53 2.26 11.01
N PRO A 92 -9.93 2.53 12.18
CA PRO A 92 -8.88 3.53 12.27
C PRO A 92 -7.57 3.08 11.59
N VAL A 93 -7.27 1.78 11.58
CA VAL A 93 -6.13 1.22 10.84
C VAL A 93 -6.32 1.41 9.33
N LEU A 94 -7.46 0.98 8.81
CA LEU A 94 -7.80 1.12 7.39
C LEU A 94 -7.87 2.59 6.97
N GLY A 95 -8.45 3.45 7.80
CA GLY A 95 -8.58 4.88 7.56
C GLY A 95 -7.21 5.57 7.42
N ILE A 96 -6.26 5.23 8.28
CA ILE A 96 -4.89 5.75 8.21
C ILE A 96 -4.16 5.21 6.99
N THR A 97 -4.21 3.89 6.74
CA THR A 97 -3.56 3.31 5.56
C THR A 97 -4.08 3.95 4.28
N PHE A 98 -5.39 4.18 4.19
CA PHE A 98 -6.04 4.87 3.08
C PHE A 98 -5.58 6.32 2.96
N ALA A 99 -5.60 7.07 4.07
CA ALA A 99 -5.19 8.47 4.11
C ALA A 99 -3.70 8.65 3.71
N VAL A 100 -2.80 7.82 4.26
CA VAL A 100 -1.37 7.83 3.93
C VAL A 100 -1.16 7.49 2.46
N SER A 101 -1.86 6.48 1.94
CA SER A 101 -1.75 6.07 0.53
C SER A 101 -2.19 7.20 -0.40
N ILE A 102 -3.28 7.90 -0.07
CA ILE A 102 -3.73 9.08 -0.83
C ILE A 102 -2.70 10.21 -0.70
N ALA A 103 -2.25 10.53 0.51
CA ALA A 103 -1.34 11.64 0.76
C ALA A 103 -0.02 11.47 0.00
N VAL A 104 0.62 10.29 0.09
CA VAL A 104 1.84 9.96 -0.66
C VAL A 104 1.59 10.06 -2.16
N ARG A 105 0.42 9.59 -2.63
CA ARG A 105 0.10 9.66 -4.05
C ARG A 105 -0.05 11.11 -4.52
N VAL A 106 -0.84 11.91 -3.81
CA VAL A 106 -1.09 13.33 -4.12
C VAL A 106 0.19 14.15 -4.05
N LEU A 107 1.03 13.94 -3.03
CA LEU A 107 2.31 14.64 -2.87
C LEU A 107 3.26 14.38 -4.04
N GLN A 108 3.27 13.17 -4.61
CA GLN A 108 4.18 12.83 -5.70
C GLN A 108 3.68 13.22 -7.09
N SER A 109 2.39 13.02 -7.39
CA SER A 109 1.85 13.25 -8.74
C SER A 109 1.04 14.54 -8.88
N GLY A 110 0.83 15.28 -7.78
CA GLY A 110 -0.19 16.31 -7.72
C GLY A 110 -1.60 15.73 -7.89
N PHE A 111 -2.62 16.60 -7.84
CA PHE A 111 -3.98 16.23 -8.19
C PHE A 111 -4.14 16.24 -9.72
N THR A 112 -3.87 15.10 -10.35
CA THR A 112 -3.91 14.98 -11.81
C THR A 112 -4.95 13.94 -12.21
N TRP A 113 -6.09 14.42 -12.69
CA TRP A 113 -7.19 13.58 -13.15
C TRP A 113 -7.00 13.31 -14.64
N ASN A 114 -6.81 12.04 -15.02
CA ASN A 114 -6.63 11.67 -16.42
C ASN A 114 -7.59 10.57 -16.87
N PHE A 115 -8.65 10.97 -17.57
CA PHE A 115 -9.66 10.06 -18.12
C PHE A 115 -9.11 9.19 -19.28
N HIS A 116 -7.93 9.51 -19.83
CA HIS A 116 -7.34 8.75 -20.95
C HIS A 116 -6.91 7.33 -20.55
N HIS A 117 -6.65 7.08 -19.26
CA HIS A 117 -6.28 5.76 -18.73
C HIS A 117 -7.47 4.81 -18.52
N ILE A 118 -8.70 5.25 -18.78
CA ILE A 118 -9.92 4.44 -18.65
C ILE A 118 -10.18 3.59 -19.89
N GLN A 119 -9.49 3.88 -21.01
CA GLN A 119 -9.62 3.08 -22.23
C GLN A 119 -8.88 1.74 -22.06
N PRO A 120 -9.55 0.58 -22.25
CA PRO A 120 -8.90 -0.72 -22.18
C PRO A 120 -7.91 -0.85 -23.35
N ASP A 121 -6.61 -0.85 -23.02
CA ASP A 121 -5.52 -0.99 -23.98
C ASP A 121 -5.28 -2.49 -24.24
N ILE A 122 -5.93 -3.03 -25.27
CA ILE A 122 -5.91 -4.46 -25.64
C ILE A 122 -4.47 -4.94 -25.91
N VAL A 123 -3.58 -4.06 -26.34
CA VAL A 123 -2.16 -4.36 -26.60
C VAL A 123 -1.39 -4.61 -25.29
N ARG A 124 -1.85 -4.09 -24.15
CA ARG A 124 -1.25 -4.38 -22.84
C ARG A 124 -1.73 -5.70 -22.22
N LEU A 125 -2.83 -6.27 -22.72
CA LEU A 125 -3.42 -7.51 -22.20
C LEU A 125 -2.78 -8.78 -22.79
N ASP A 126 -1.89 -8.66 -23.77
CA ASP A 126 -1.18 -9.82 -24.34
C ASP A 126 -0.18 -10.40 -23.31
N PRO A 127 -0.45 -11.61 -22.75
CA PRO A 127 0.38 -12.22 -21.71
C PRO A 127 1.79 -12.59 -22.22
N VAL A 128 1.95 -12.84 -23.52
CA VAL A 128 3.24 -13.22 -24.12
C VAL A 128 4.15 -11.99 -24.21
N GLN A 129 3.61 -10.86 -24.69
CA GLN A 129 4.34 -9.59 -24.66
C GLN A 129 4.59 -9.08 -23.25
N GLY A 130 3.67 -9.33 -22.31
CA GLY A 130 3.86 -9.07 -20.89
C GLY A 130 5.08 -9.79 -20.32
N MET A 131 5.18 -11.11 -20.55
CA MET A 131 6.34 -11.91 -20.13
C MET A 131 7.64 -11.46 -20.79
N MET A 132 7.66 -11.20 -22.10
CA MET A 132 8.87 -10.72 -22.79
C MET A 132 9.33 -9.34 -22.25
N ARG A 133 8.39 -8.45 -21.90
CA ARG A 133 8.72 -7.17 -21.26
C ARG A 133 9.32 -7.36 -19.87
N MET A 134 8.78 -8.31 -19.09
CA MET A 134 9.29 -8.65 -17.75
C MET A 134 10.66 -9.35 -17.81
N ALA A 135 10.91 -10.15 -18.84
CA ALA A 135 12.17 -10.87 -19.07
C ALA A 135 13.27 -10.03 -19.75
N SER A 136 13.16 -8.70 -19.72
CA SER A 136 14.23 -7.82 -20.19
C SER A 136 15.36 -7.74 -19.16
N GLY A 137 16.63 -7.78 -19.57
CA GLY A 137 17.79 -7.72 -18.65
C GLY A 137 17.77 -6.51 -17.71
N LYS A 138 17.15 -5.41 -18.14
CA LYS A 138 16.91 -4.22 -17.31
C LYS A 138 15.99 -4.50 -16.10
N LYS A 139 14.92 -5.29 -16.30
CA LYS A 139 13.99 -5.68 -15.23
C LYS A 139 14.64 -6.63 -14.22
N LEU A 140 15.52 -7.52 -14.69
CA LEU A 140 16.30 -8.39 -13.81
C LEU A 140 17.26 -7.60 -12.93
N LEU A 141 17.96 -6.60 -13.50
CA LEU A 141 18.81 -5.69 -12.72
C LEU A 141 18.02 -4.86 -11.71
N GLU A 142 16.86 -4.34 -12.09
CA GLU A 142 15.93 -3.66 -11.16
C GLU A 142 15.52 -4.60 -10.00
N ALA A 143 15.22 -5.86 -10.29
CA ALA A 143 14.85 -6.84 -9.27
C ALA A 143 15.99 -7.13 -8.28
N ILE A 144 17.22 -7.35 -8.78
CA ILE A 144 18.42 -7.54 -7.95
C ILE A 144 18.66 -6.33 -7.06
N MET A 145 18.56 -5.12 -7.62
CA MET A 145 18.74 -3.88 -6.86
C MET A 145 17.67 -3.72 -5.78
N ASN A 146 16.43 -4.11 -6.06
CA ASN A 146 15.35 -4.11 -5.06
C ASN A 146 15.59 -5.11 -3.94
N ILE A 147 16.07 -6.33 -4.26
CA ILE A 147 16.47 -7.32 -3.25
C ILE A 147 17.58 -6.75 -2.37
N LEU A 148 18.62 -6.16 -2.95
CA LEU A 148 19.71 -5.53 -2.21
C LEU A 148 19.23 -4.43 -1.27
N LYS A 149 18.34 -3.53 -1.74
CA LYS A 149 17.75 -2.48 -0.90
C LYS A 149 16.99 -3.07 0.30
N VAL A 150 16.15 -4.09 0.06
CA VAL A 150 15.37 -4.75 1.13
C VAL A 150 16.29 -5.44 2.13
N SER A 151 17.30 -6.17 1.66
CA SER A 151 18.28 -6.84 2.53
C SER A 151 19.05 -5.84 3.39
N LEU A 152 19.44 -4.67 2.84
CA LEU A 152 20.12 -3.62 3.59
C LEU A 152 19.25 -3.10 4.75
N VAL A 153 17.97 -2.83 4.46
CA VAL A 153 17.01 -2.39 5.48
C VAL A 153 16.81 -3.48 6.55
N ALA A 154 16.67 -4.73 6.14
CA ALA A 154 16.49 -5.85 7.07
C ALA A 154 17.69 -6.01 8.03
N VAL A 155 18.92 -5.92 7.53
CA VAL A 155 20.13 -5.96 8.36
C VAL A 155 20.20 -4.77 9.31
N GLY A 156 19.86 -3.56 8.82
CA GLY A 156 19.84 -2.36 9.65
C GLY A 156 18.84 -2.46 10.81
N VAL A 157 17.64 -3.00 10.56
CA VAL A 157 16.63 -3.23 11.60
C VAL A 157 17.09 -4.31 12.58
N ALA A 158 17.66 -5.42 12.09
CA ALA A 158 18.16 -6.51 12.94
C ALA A 158 19.28 -6.05 13.88
N TRP A 159 20.08 -5.07 13.49
CA TRP A 159 21.11 -4.47 14.35
C TRP A 159 20.54 -3.55 15.44
N SER A 160 19.33 -3.00 15.22
CA SER A 160 18.67 -2.07 16.15
C SER A 160 17.79 -2.75 17.22
N LEU A 161 17.52 -4.06 17.05
CA LEU A 161 16.75 -4.89 17.99
C LEU A 161 17.67 -5.53 19.04
#